data_AF-A0A2R6Y453-F1
#
_entry.id   AF-A0A2R6Y453-F1
#
_cell.length_a   1.000
_cell.length_b   1.000
_cell.length_c   1.000
_cell.angle_alpha   90.00
_cell.angle_beta   90.00
_cell.angle_gamma   90.00
#
_symmetry.space_group_name_H-M   'P 1'
#
loop_
_entity.id
_entity.type
_entity.pdbx_description
1 polymer ?
#
loop_
_entity_poly.entity_id
_entity_poly.type
_entity_poly.pdbx_seq_one_letter_code
_entity_poly.pdbx_strand_id
1 'polypeptide(L)'
;MWFIPLLAMLVSIAFAWTLSRRAIQTKRLNDILFAVSLWMFVLATYGEFYGSAFGWNPWMYKLYYFPAISLVAYMASATLYARTRHWASKLFVAYTFVVSLAFLVTLIIAPVDSAIFGQVGPVGGEYMPSSVRLYSPLLSAVGGVILIGSAALSWWQTRRSGFATILLAAVILSSGGVVSKYISWPGILPTTEFLGIIAYYIGVQQLAQKKTHISQDDRGGGERGAQSHP
;
A
#
# COMPACT_ATOMS: atom_id res chain seq x y z
N MET A 1 -1.91 20.99 7.34
CA MET A 1 -0.99 20.14 8.13
C MET A 1 -0.10 19.36 7.17
N TRP A 2 0.83 20.03 6.50
CA TRP A 2 1.61 19.45 5.39
C TRP A 2 2.77 18.55 5.83
N PHE A 3 3.22 18.65 7.08
CA PHE A 3 4.40 17.90 7.53
C PHE A 3 4.14 16.39 7.70
N ILE A 4 2.91 15.97 8.02
CA ILE A 4 2.55 14.55 8.18
C ILE A 4 2.66 13.78 6.85
N PRO A 5 2.05 14.23 5.73
CA PRO A 5 2.22 13.53 4.46
C PRO A 5 3.67 13.56 3.96
N LEU A 6 4.45 14.61 4.31
CA LEU A 6 5.89 14.64 4.05
C LEU A 6 6.64 13.52 4.80
N LEU A 7 6.34 13.32 6.08
CA LEU A 7 6.93 12.22 6.86
C LEU A 7 6.52 10.85 6.30
N ALA A 8 5.25 10.69 5.91
CA ALA A 8 4.76 9.47 5.26
C ALA A 8 5.47 9.21 3.93
N MET A 9 5.72 10.25 3.13
CA MET A 9 6.50 10.18 1.90
C MET A 9 7.94 9.72 2.17
N LEU A 10 8.64 10.31 3.15
CA LEU A 10 10.02 9.94 3.46
C LEU A 10 10.15 8.48 3.94
N VAL A 11 9.25 8.04 4.83
CA VAL A 11 9.21 6.66 5.30
C VAL A 11 8.90 5.69 4.16
N SER A 12 7.92 6.05 3.32
CA SER A 12 7.53 5.20 2.19
C SER A 12 8.61 5.12 1.11
N ILE A 13 9.41 6.17 0.88
CA ILE A 13 10.59 6.12 -0.02
C ILE A 13 11.59 5.08 0.48
N ALA A 14 11.97 5.13 1.76
CA ALA A 14 12.92 4.17 2.33
C ALA A 14 12.42 2.73 2.19
N PHE A 15 11.13 2.51 2.42
CA PHE A 15 10.51 1.20 2.28
C PHE A 15 10.41 0.76 0.82
N ALA A 16 9.93 1.62 -0.08
CA ALA A 16 9.82 1.38 -1.52
C ALA A 16 11.19 1.01 -2.10
N TRP A 17 12.24 1.71 -1.70
CA TRP A 17 13.61 1.44 -2.13
C TRP A 17 14.10 0.05 -1.70
N THR A 18 13.89 -0.31 -0.44
CA THR A 18 14.23 -1.63 0.11
C THR A 18 13.55 -2.74 -0.67
N LEU A 19 12.27 -2.57 -0.98
CA LEU A 19 11.49 -3.57 -1.69
C LEU A 19 11.78 -3.60 -3.19
N SER A 20 12.12 -2.46 -3.79
CA SER A 20 12.56 -2.37 -5.19
C SER A 20 13.86 -3.13 -5.41
N ARG A 21 14.83 -2.99 -4.49
CA ARG A 21 16.07 -3.80 -4.54
C ARG A 21 15.78 -5.29 -4.51
N ARG A 22 14.89 -5.71 -3.62
CA ARG A 22 14.43 -7.11 -3.55
C ARG A 22 13.74 -7.55 -4.84
N ALA A 23 12.86 -6.72 -5.41
CA ALA A 23 12.16 -7.02 -6.65
C ALA A 23 13.12 -7.22 -7.84
N ILE A 24 14.17 -6.39 -7.92
CA ILE A 24 15.22 -6.50 -8.94
C ILE A 24 16.02 -7.81 -8.76
N GLN A 25 16.33 -8.18 -7.52
CA GLN A 25 17.11 -9.38 -7.21
C GLN A 25 16.32 -10.67 -7.43
N THR A 26 15.07 -10.74 -6.97
CA THR A 26 14.27 -11.98 -7.04
C THR A 26 13.53 -12.13 -8.36
N LYS A 27 13.27 -11.02 -9.07
CA LYS A 27 12.43 -10.93 -10.28
C LYS A 27 11.04 -11.57 -10.11
N ARG A 28 10.55 -11.67 -8.88
CA ARG A 28 9.24 -12.28 -8.60
C ARG A 28 8.15 -11.23 -8.77
N LEU A 29 7.08 -11.60 -9.49
CA LEU A 29 5.97 -10.70 -9.78
C LEU A 29 5.36 -10.07 -8.51
N ASN A 30 5.22 -10.84 -7.42
CA ASN A 30 4.70 -10.31 -6.15
C ASN A 30 5.61 -9.21 -5.58
N ASP A 31 6.94 -9.37 -5.63
CA ASP A 31 7.87 -8.37 -5.10
C ASP A 31 7.84 -7.10 -5.98
N ILE A 32 7.68 -7.25 -7.31
CA ILE A 32 7.49 -6.13 -8.26
C ILE A 32 6.19 -5.38 -7.97
N LEU A 33 5.06 -6.09 -7.84
CA LEU A 33 3.75 -5.47 -7.58
C LEU A 33 3.74 -4.70 -6.24
N PHE A 34 4.39 -5.24 -5.20
CA PHE A 34 4.53 -4.50 -3.95
C PHE A 34 5.41 -3.25 -4.11
N ALA A 35 6.51 -3.34 -4.84
CA ALA A 35 7.36 -2.17 -5.10
C ALA A 35 6.59 -1.08 -5.87
N VAL A 36 5.82 -1.47 -6.88
CA VAL A 36 4.93 -0.55 -7.63
C VAL A 36 3.92 0.10 -6.70
N SER A 37 3.22 -0.66 -5.86
CA SER A 37 2.24 -0.07 -4.92
C SER A 37 2.88 0.91 -3.93
N LEU A 38 4.12 0.65 -3.48
CA LEU A 38 4.82 1.55 -2.56
C LEU A 38 5.27 2.84 -3.26
N TRP A 39 5.74 2.76 -4.51
CA TRP A 39 6.01 3.98 -5.29
C TRP A 39 4.74 4.79 -5.56
N MET A 40 3.60 4.12 -5.77
CA MET A 40 2.31 4.80 -5.86
C MET A 40 1.95 5.49 -4.54
N PHE A 41 2.22 4.87 -3.40
CA PHE A 41 2.05 5.51 -2.09
C PHE A 41 2.96 6.74 -1.92
N VAL A 42 4.21 6.68 -2.38
CA VAL A 42 5.12 7.84 -2.41
C VAL A 42 4.53 8.98 -3.25
N LEU A 43 4.01 8.68 -4.44
CA LEU A 43 3.40 9.70 -5.30
C LEU A 43 2.11 10.29 -4.71
N ALA A 44 1.29 9.46 -4.05
CA ALA A 44 0.09 9.94 -3.35
C ALA A 44 0.47 10.88 -2.20
N THR A 45 1.33 10.45 -1.28
CA THR A 45 1.76 11.27 -0.15
C THR A 45 2.54 12.52 -0.57
N TYR A 46 3.29 12.46 -1.68
CA TYR A 46 3.90 13.64 -2.30
C TYR A 46 2.84 14.63 -2.80
N GLY A 47 1.83 14.14 -3.54
CA GLY A 47 0.75 14.99 -4.05
C GLY A 47 -0.07 15.62 -2.93
N GLU A 48 -0.35 14.87 -1.87
CA GLU A 48 -1.02 15.39 -0.68
C GLU A 48 -0.17 16.44 0.07
N PHE A 49 1.14 16.18 0.24
CA PHE A 49 2.08 17.16 0.78
C PHE A 49 2.07 18.44 -0.05
N TYR A 50 2.23 18.33 -1.37
CA TYR A 50 2.28 19.48 -2.26
C TYR A 50 0.97 20.27 -2.18
N GLY A 51 -0.18 19.61 -2.35
CA GLY A 51 -1.50 20.25 -2.27
C GLY A 51 -1.76 20.91 -0.91
N SER A 52 -1.29 20.28 0.17
CA SER A 52 -1.42 20.80 1.53
C SER A 52 -0.44 21.93 1.87
N ALA A 53 0.64 22.11 1.12
CA ALA A 53 1.68 23.12 1.37
C ALA A 53 1.57 24.32 0.43
N PHE A 54 1.33 24.06 -0.85
CA PHE A 54 1.39 25.05 -1.93
C PHE A 54 0.03 25.28 -2.61
N GLY A 55 -0.98 24.51 -2.22
CA GLY A 55 -2.30 24.53 -2.82
C GLY A 55 -2.46 23.55 -3.98
N TRP A 56 -3.71 23.23 -4.30
CA TRP A 56 -4.03 22.27 -5.37
C TRP A 56 -4.11 22.92 -6.75
N ASN A 57 -3.63 22.18 -7.74
CA ASN A 57 -3.83 22.43 -9.16
C ASN A 57 -4.26 21.13 -9.86
N PRO A 58 -4.85 21.18 -11.08
CA PRO A 58 -5.38 19.99 -11.76
C PRO A 58 -4.37 18.87 -11.93
N TRP A 59 -3.13 19.21 -12.27
CA TRP A 59 -2.07 18.23 -12.53
C TRP A 59 -1.67 17.52 -11.26
N MET A 60 -1.43 18.26 -10.18
CA MET A 60 -1.06 17.68 -8.90
C MET A 60 -2.20 16.85 -8.32
N TYR A 61 -3.44 17.30 -8.48
CA TYR A 61 -4.60 16.54 -8.02
C TYR A 61 -4.73 15.21 -8.76
N LYS A 62 -4.55 15.17 -10.09
CA LYS A 62 -4.53 13.91 -10.85
C LYS A 62 -3.34 13.01 -10.47
N LEU A 63 -2.16 13.59 -10.24
CA LEU A 63 -0.97 12.86 -9.79
C LEU A 63 -1.17 12.23 -8.41
N TYR A 64 -1.87 12.90 -7.51
CA TYR A 64 -2.29 12.36 -6.22
C TYR A 64 -3.35 11.26 -6.36
N TYR A 65 -4.39 11.54 -7.16
CA TYR A 65 -5.62 10.77 -7.19
C TYR A 65 -5.44 9.38 -7.81
N PHE A 66 -4.67 9.27 -8.90
CA PHE A 66 -4.44 7.98 -9.55
C PHE A 66 -3.73 6.97 -8.63
N PRO A 67 -2.56 7.31 -8.06
CA PRO A 67 -1.85 6.42 -7.15
C PRO A 67 -2.66 6.12 -5.89
N ALA A 68 -3.29 7.12 -5.26
CA ALA A 68 -4.06 6.94 -4.03
C ALA A 68 -5.15 5.87 -4.16
N ILE A 69 -5.86 5.84 -5.29
CA ILE A 69 -6.90 4.84 -5.54
C ILE A 69 -6.31 3.48 -5.95
N SER A 70 -5.36 3.49 -6.88
CA SER A 70 -4.92 2.27 -7.55
C SER A 70 -3.95 1.44 -6.68
N LEU A 71 -3.14 2.08 -5.82
CA LEU A 71 -2.10 1.41 -5.04
C LEU A 71 -2.62 0.22 -4.22
N VAL A 72 -3.84 0.34 -3.68
CA VAL A 72 -4.43 -0.67 -2.80
C VAL A 72 -4.70 -1.96 -3.57
N ALA A 73 -5.17 -1.87 -4.82
CA ALA A 73 -5.40 -3.01 -5.70
C ALA A 73 -4.08 -3.69 -6.10
N TYR A 74 -3.02 -2.92 -6.39
CA TYR A 74 -1.69 -3.46 -6.66
C TYR A 74 -1.11 -4.19 -5.45
N MET A 75 -1.27 -3.62 -4.25
CA MET A 75 -0.80 -4.23 -3.01
C MET A 75 -1.59 -5.51 -2.67
N ALA A 76 -2.91 -5.52 -2.91
CA ALA A 76 -3.75 -6.70 -2.78
C ALA A 76 -3.34 -7.80 -3.78
N SER A 77 -3.09 -7.42 -5.03
CA SER A 77 -2.58 -8.31 -6.09
C SER A 77 -1.26 -8.96 -5.71
N ALA A 78 -0.32 -8.17 -5.18
CA ALA A 78 0.97 -8.65 -4.71
C ALA A 78 0.81 -9.69 -3.58
N THR A 79 -0.08 -9.42 -2.61
CA THR A 79 -0.36 -10.30 -1.48
C THR A 79 -0.99 -11.62 -1.92
N LEU A 80 -2.00 -11.56 -2.79
CA LEU A 80 -2.72 -12.73 -3.26
C LEU A 80 -1.81 -13.64 -4.11
N TYR A 81 -1.00 -13.03 -5.00
CA TYR A 81 -0.04 -13.76 -5.84
C TYR A 81 1.12 -14.36 -5.02
N ALA A 82 1.53 -13.72 -3.94
CA ALA A 82 2.51 -14.27 -3.00
C ALA A 82 1.96 -15.49 -2.25
N ARG A 83 0.67 -15.48 -1.90
CA ARG A 83 0.02 -16.56 -1.16
C ARG A 83 -0.29 -17.76 -2.04
N THR A 84 -0.90 -17.55 -3.19
CA THR A 84 -1.29 -18.63 -4.10
C THR A 84 -0.97 -18.25 -5.53
N ARG A 85 -0.36 -19.17 -6.29
CA ARG A 85 -0.14 -19.01 -7.74
C ARG A 85 -1.33 -19.48 -8.58
N HIS A 86 -2.50 -19.53 -7.94
CA HIS A 86 -3.74 -20.03 -8.52
C HIS A 86 -4.25 -19.08 -9.62
N TRP A 87 -5.14 -19.59 -10.49
CA TRP A 87 -5.70 -18.79 -11.59
C TRP A 87 -6.44 -17.54 -11.09
N ALA A 88 -7.09 -17.63 -9.92
CA ALA A 88 -7.76 -16.50 -9.29
C ALA A 88 -6.81 -15.34 -8.98
N SER A 89 -5.58 -15.61 -8.51
CA SER A 89 -4.57 -14.57 -8.28
C SER A 89 -4.14 -13.89 -9.57
N LYS A 90 -3.96 -14.65 -10.65
CA LYS A 90 -3.61 -14.12 -11.97
C LYS A 90 -4.75 -13.26 -12.54
N LEU A 91 -5.98 -13.73 -12.38
CA LEU A 91 -7.17 -12.99 -12.81
C LEU A 91 -7.30 -11.66 -12.06
N PHE A 92 -7.03 -11.65 -10.74
CA PHE A 92 -7.07 -10.42 -9.96
C PHE A 92 -5.95 -9.43 -10.31
N VAL A 93 -4.75 -9.93 -10.64
CA VAL A 93 -3.67 -9.09 -11.19
C VAL A 93 -4.09 -8.47 -12.53
N ALA A 94 -4.67 -9.27 -13.43
CA ALA A 94 -5.18 -8.78 -14.71
C ALA A 94 -6.30 -7.75 -14.53
N TYR A 95 -7.26 -8.02 -13.64
CA TYR A 95 -8.31 -7.08 -13.24
C TYR A 95 -7.71 -5.76 -12.76
N THR A 96 -6.76 -5.82 -11.83
CA THR A 96 -6.10 -4.64 -11.27
C THR A 96 -5.46 -3.80 -12.38
N PHE A 97 -4.73 -4.43 -13.29
CA PHE A 97 -4.06 -3.73 -14.38
C PHE A 97 -5.05 -3.09 -15.36
N VAL A 98 -6.05 -3.84 -15.84
CA VAL A 98 -7.05 -3.38 -16.82
C VAL A 98 -7.89 -2.24 -16.23
N VAL A 99 -8.39 -2.40 -15.01
CA VAL A 99 -9.21 -1.38 -14.35
C VAL A 99 -8.38 -0.14 -14.00
N SER A 100 -7.13 -0.30 -13.57
CA SER A 100 -6.23 0.84 -13.35
C SER A 100 -5.91 1.59 -14.64
N LEU A 101 -5.74 0.89 -15.76
CA LEU A 101 -5.50 1.52 -17.06
C LEU A 101 -6.73 2.31 -17.53
N ALA A 102 -7.92 1.71 -17.43
CA ALA A 102 -9.18 2.41 -17.72
C ALA A 102 -9.38 3.64 -16.82
N PHE A 103 -9.06 3.52 -15.54
CA PHE A 103 -9.07 4.63 -14.60
C PHE A 103 -8.08 5.74 -15.01
N LEU A 104 -6.85 5.39 -15.37
CA LEU A 104 -5.86 6.38 -15.81
C LEU A 104 -6.33 7.16 -17.04
N VAL A 105 -6.86 6.46 -18.05
CA VAL A 105 -7.37 7.10 -19.28
C VAL A 105 -8.53 8.04 -18.97
N THR A 106 -9.52 7.58 -18.20
CA THR A 106 -10.67 8.41 -17.81
C THR A 106 -10.25 9.62 -16.96
N LEU A 107 -9.30 9.45 -16.05
CA LEU A 107 -8.76 10.52 -15.21
C LEU A 107 -8.05 11.60 -16.03
N ILE A 108 -7.25 11.21 -17.02
CA ILE A 108 -6.51 12.17 -17.87
C ILE A 108 -7.49 13.08 -18.61
N ILE A 109 -8.57 12.51 -19.15
CA ILE A 109 -9.55 13.24 -19.97
C ILE A 109 -10.52 14.05 -19.10
N ALA A 110 -10.81 13.60 -17.87
CA ALA A 110 -11.81 14.23 -17.03
C ALA A 110 -11.44 15.67 -16.61
N PRO A 111 -12.41 16.61 -16.60
CA PRO A 111 -12.21 17.93 -16.03
C PRO A 111 -12.15 17.84 -14.51
N VAL A 112 -11.26 18.64 -13.91
CA VAL A 112 -11.18 18.83 -12.46
C VAL A 112 -12.02 20.04 -12.10
N ASP A 113 -12.84 19.94 -11.06
CA ASP A 113 -13.60 21.08 -10.55
C ASP A 113 -12.65 22.20 -10.10
N SER A 114 -12.83 23.40 -10.68
CA SER A 114 -12.02 24.58 -10.37
C SER A 114 -12.13 25.03 -8.91
N ALA A 115 -13.15 24.58 -8.18
CA ALA A 115 -13.29 24.87 -6.76
C ALA A 115 -12.10 24.39 -5.92
N ILE A 116 -11.34 23.39 -6.39
CA ILE A 116 -10.13 22.91 -5.69
C ILE A 116 -8.94 23.89 -5.82
N PHE A 117 -8.94 24.79 -6.79
CA PHE A 117 -7.75 25.57 -7.12
C PHE A 117 -7.40 26.53 -5.99
N GLY A 118 -6.15 26.44 -5.51
CA GLY A 118 -5.68 27.25 -4.39
C GLY A 118 -6.21 26.83 -3.02
N GLN A 119 -7.05 25.79 -2.93
CA GLN A 119 -7.38 25.19 -1.63
C GLN A 119 -6.12 24.59 -1.01
N VAL A 120 -6.00 24.71 0.31
CA VAL A 120 -4.90 24.18 1.09
C VAL A 120 -5.44 23.19 2.11
N GLY A 121 -4.90 21.97 2.10
CA GLY A 121 -5.29 20.91 3.01
C GLY A 121 -5.50 19.57 2.30
N PRO A 122 -5.83 18.52 3.06
CA PRO A 122 -6.11 17.20 2.52
C PRO A 122 -7.43 17.23 1.77
N VAL A 123 -7.45 16.61 0.59
CA VAL A 123 -8.58 16.63 -0.32
C VAL A 123 -8.93 15.21 -0.76
N GLY A 124 -10.22 14.87 -0.69
CA GLY A 124 -10.76 13.61 -1.16
C GLY A 124 -11.07 13.60 -2.65
N GLY A 125 -11.99 12.72 -3.06
CA GLY A 125 -12.44 12.59 -4.45
C GLY A 125 -13.57 13.52 -4.87
N GLU A 126 -13.93 14.51 -4.06
CA GLU A 126 -15.10 15.37 -4.29
C GLU A 126 -14.99 16.23 -5.56
N TYR A 127 -13.77 16.63 -5.93
CA TYR A 127 -13.48 17.50 -7.08
C TYR A 127 -13.30 16.73 -8.40
N MET A 128 -13.60 15.43 -8.40
CA MET A 128 -13.65 14.59 -9.59
C MET A 128 -15.09 14.26 -9.97
N PRO A 129 -15.40 14.14 -11.28
CA PRO A 129 -16.72 13.73 -11.72
C PRO A 129 -17.02 12.29 -11.30
N SER A 130 -18.31 11.97 -11.15
CA SER A 130 -18.78 10.64 -10.72
C SER A 130 -18.27 9.50 -11.60
N SER A 131 -18.05 9.74 -12.90
CA SER A 131 -17.47 8.78 -13.85
C SER A 131 -16.05 8.33 -13.47
N VAL A 132 -15.27 9.21 -12.85
CA VAL A 132 -13.92 8.91 -12.37
C VAL A 132 -13.98 8.33 -10.95
N ARG A 133 -14.89 8.84 -10.11
CA ARG A 133 -15.05 8.37 -8.73
C ARG A 133 -15.48 6.91 -8.62
N LEU A 134 -16.14 6.35 -9.63
CA LEU A 134 -16.55 4.94 -9.65
C LEU A 134 -15.37 3.97 -9.54
N TYR A 135 -14.16 4.37 -9.97
CA TYR A 135 -12.98 3.52 -9.89
C TYR A 135 -12.46 3.33 -8.46
N SER A 136 -12.79 4.25 -7.54
CA SER A 136 -12.39 4.14 -6.14
C SER A 136 -12.95 2.88 -5.45
N PRO A 137 -14.27 2.58 -5.47
CA PRO A 137 -14.75 1.32 -4.92
C PRO A 137 -14.23 0.09 -5.68
N LEU A 138 -14.07 0.17 -7.01
CA LEU A 138 -13.60 -0.97 -7.81
C LEU A 138 -12.15 -1.37 -7.50
N LEU A 139 -11.26 -0.40 -7.27
CA LEU A 139 -9.85 -0.67 -7.00
C LEU A 139 -9.57 -0.69 -5.49
N SER A 140 -9.89 0.39 -4.80
CA SER A 140 -9.51 0.58 -3.40
C SER A 140 -10.35 -0.24 -2.44
N ALA A 141 -11.68 -0.26 -2.57
CA ALA A 141 -12.52 -1.01 -1.63
C ALA A 141 -12.35 -2.52 -1.82
N VAL A 142 -12.38 -3.01 -3.06
CA VAL A 142 -12.11 -4.42 -3.38
C VAL A 142 -10.70 -4.82 -2.92
N GLY A 143 -9.68 -4.01 -3.23
CA GLY A 143 -8.31 -4.25 -2.79
C GLY A 143 -8.17 -4.27 -1.26
N GLY A 144 -8.83 -3.35 -0.56
CA GLY A 144 -8.84 -3.26 0.90
C GLY A 144 -9.45 -4.50 1.55
N VAL A 145 -10.59 -4.98 1.06
CA VAL A 145 -11.21 -6.22 1.52
C VAL A 145 -10.27 -7.41 1.35
N ILE A 146 -9.60 -7.52 0.20
CA ILE A 146 -8.65 -8.60 -0.07
C ILE A 146 -7.43 -8.50 0.85
N LEU A 147 -6.89 -7.30 1.08
CA LEU A 147 -5.74 -7.10 1.97
C LEU A 147 -6.07 -7.46 3.41
N ILE A 148 -7.17 -6.93 3.95
CA ILE A 148 -7.62 -7.22 5.31
C ILE A 148 -7.92 -8.71 5.44
N GLY A 149 -8.70 -9.29 4.52
CA GLY A 149 -9.05 -10.71 4.55
C GLY A 149 -7.84 -11.63 4.43
N SER A 150 -6.90 -11.33 3.53
CA SER A 150 -5.69 -12.14 3.35
C SER A 150 -4.75 -12.05 4.55
N ALA A 151 -4.57 -10.87 5.15
CA ALA A 151 -3.80 -10.69 6.38
C ALA A 151 -4.45 -11.41 7.57
N ALA A 152 -5.76 -11.28 7.75
CA ALA A 152 -6.52 -11.93 8.82
C ALA A 152 -6.44 -13.46 8.72
N LEU A 153 -6.68 -14.01 7.53
CA LEU A 153 -6.56 -15.45 7.29
C LEU A 153 -5.13 -15.96 7.54
N SER A 154 -4.12 -15.22 7.08
CA SER A 154 -2.71 -15.61 7.26
C SER A 154 -2.30 -15.58 8.73
N TRP A 155 -2.77 -14.57 9.47
CA TRP A 155 -2.59 -14.51 10.92
C TRP A 155 -3.33 -15.65 11.62
N TRP A 156 -4.58 -15.94 11.26
CA TRP A 156 -5.35 -17.03 11.85
C TRP A 156 -4.67 -18.39 11.68
N GLN A 157 -4.16 -18.66 10.48
CA GLN A 157 -3.51 -19.93 10.13
C GLN A 157 -2.12 -20.10 10.75
N THR A 158 -1.34 -19.03 10.88
CA THR A 158 0.08 -19.14 11.27
C THR A 158 0.39 -18.56 12.65
N ARG A 159 -0.52 -17.75 13.20
CA ARG A 159 -0.37 -16.97 14.45
C ARG A 159 0.92 -16.15 14.53
N ARG A 160 1.50 -15.78 13.38
CA ARG A 160 2.72 -14.96 13.32
C ARG A 160 2.37 -13.48 13.56
N SER A 161 3.08 -12.84 14.47
CA SER A 161 2.91 -11.41 14.81
C SER A 161 2.98 -10.50 13.60
N GLY A 162 3.87 -10.78 12.64
CA GLY A 162 3.99 -9.97 11.41
C GLY A 162 2.68 -9.87 10.61
N PHE A 163 1.89 -10.94 10.51
CA PHE A 163 0.58 -10.88 9.86
C PHE A 163 -0.46 -10.10 10.67
N ALA A 164 -0.39 -10.15 12.01
CA ALA A 164 -1.24 -9.34 12.87
C ALA A 164 -0.95 -7.85 12.70
N THR A 165 0.34 -7.47 12.64
CA THR A 165 0.77 -6.09 12.41
C THR A 165 0.34 -5.59 11.03
N ILE A 166 0.47 -6.42 9.99
CA ILE A 166 -0.02 -6.09 8.63
C ILE A 166 -1.55 -5.94 8.61
N LEU A 167 -2.29 -6.81 9.32
CA LEU A 167 -3.73 -6.69 9.46
C LEU A 167 -4.12 -5.36 10.11
N LEU A 168 -3.48 -5.01 11.22
CA LEU A 168 -3.70 -3.73 11.90
C LEU A 168 -3.41 -2.55 10.97
N ALA A 169 -2.28 -2.59 10.26
CA ALA A 169 -1.92 -1.56 9.28
C ALA A 169 -2.98 -1.41 8.18
N ALA A 170 -3.46 -2.52 7.62
CA ALA A 170 -4.50 -2.51 6.58
C ALA A 170 -5.82 -1.92 7.08
N VAL A 171 -6.21 -2.20 8.33
CA VAL A 171 -7.39 -1.61 8.96
C VAL A 171 -7.22 -0.11 9.18
N ILE A 172 -6.06 0.34 9.67
CA ILE A 172 -5.75 1.77 9.85
C ILE A 172 -5.80 2.52 8.51
N LEU A 173 -5.15 1.99 7.47
CA LEU A 173 -5.17 2.61 6.14
C LEU A 173 -6.57 2.66 5.54
N SER A 174 -7.35 1.59 5.69
CA SER A 174 -8.71 1.52 5.12
C SER A 174 -9.71 2.39 5.87
N SER A 175 -9.47 2.70 7.14
CA SER A 175 -10.37 3.54 7.94
C SER A 175 -10.17 5.02 7.67
N GLY A 176 -8.98 5.46 7.25
CA GLY A 176 -8.65 6.89 7.05
C GLY A 176 -9.70 7.67 6.25
N GLY A 177 -10.04 7.20 5.05
CA GLY A 177 -11.02 7.86 4.17
C GLY A 177 -12.48 7.70 4.59
N VAL A 178 -12.79 6.75 5.47
CA VAL A 178 -14.13 6.59 6.05
C VAL A 178 -14.29 7.54 7.24
N VAL A 179 -13.31 7.53 8.14
CA VAL A 179 -13.30 8.31 9.37
C VAL A 179 -13.24 9.80 9.08
N SER A 180 -12.51 10.22 8.04
CA SER A 180 -12.44 11.63 7.61
C SER A 180 -13.78 12.22 7.16
N LYS A 181 -14.76 11.39 6.81
CA LYS A 181 -16.12 11.85 6.46
C LYS A 181 -16.98 12.18 7.68
N TYR A 182 -16.72 11.52 8.80
CA TYR A 182 -17.51 11.66 10.02
C TYR A 182 -16.88 12.60 11.03
N ILE A 183 -15.55 12.76 10.98
CA ILE A 183 -14.82 13.63 11.88
C ILE A 183 -14.22 14.76 11.06
N SER A 184 -14.56 16.00 11.39
CA SER A 184 -14.14 17.22 10.69
C SER A 184 -12.68 17.63 10.94
N TRP A 185 -11.83 16.70 11.39
CA TRP A 185 -10.42 16.98 11.62
C TRP A 185 -9.60 16.68 10.35
N PRO A 186 -8.98 17.69 9.71
CA PRO A 186 -8.26 17.49 8.46
C PRO A 186 -7.08 16.51 8.59
N GLY A 187 -6.49 16.37 9.78
CA GLY A 187 -5.30 15.54 9.98
C GLY A 187 -5.55 14.03 9.95
N ILE A 188 -6.79 13.56 9.88
CA ILE A 188 -7.12 12.12 9.99
C ILE A 188 -6.47 11.32 8.87
N LEU A 189 -6.71 11.71 7.63
CA LEU A 189 -6.20 11.01 6.44
C LEU A 189 -4.67 10.88 6.51
N PRO A 190 -3.91 11.99 6.58
CA PRO A 190 -2.45 11.91 6.68
C PRO A 190 -1.95 11.10 7.87
N THR A 191 -2.62 11.21 9.03
CA THR A 191 -2.20 10.50 10.24
C THR A 191 -2.40 9.00 10.10
N THR A 192 -3.55 8.56 9.57
CA THR A 192 -3.81 7.15 9.31
C THR A 192 -2.89 6.59 8.24
N GLU A 193 -2.56 7.35 7.21
CA GLU A 193 -1.58 6.97 6.20
C GLU A 193 -0.17 6.78 6.80
N PHE A 194 0.29 7.75 7.60
CA PHE A 194 1.59 7.70 8.25
C PHE A 194 1.71 6.52 9.23
N LEU A 195 0.75 6.35 10.12
CA LEU A 195 0.74 5.24 11.08
C LEU A 195 0.59 3.89 10.38
N GLY A 196 -0.28 3.85 9.36
CA GLY A 196 -0.53 2.67 8.55
C GLY A 196 0.72 2.18 7.83
N ILE A 197 1.46 3.06 7.14
CA ILE A 197 2.66 2.66 6.40
C ILE A 197 3.79 2.21 7.33
N ILE A 198 3.96 2.85 8.50
CA ILE A 198 4.92 2.42 9.52
C ILE A 198 4.57 1.02 10.03
N ALA A 199 3.32 0.80 10.43
CA ALA A 199 2.86 -0.49 10.92
C ALA A 199 3.03 -1.59 9.86
N TYR A 200 2.70 -1.28 8.60
CA TYR A 200 2.87 -2.21 7.49
C TYR A 200 4.35 -2.59 7.31
N TYR A 201 5.25 -1.60 7.32
CA TYR A 201 6.69 -1.83 7.20
C TYR A 201 7.23 -2.71 8.33
N ILE A 202 6.86 -2.42 9.59
CA ILE A 202 7.23 -3.24 10.75
C ILE A 202 6.74 -4.68 10.59
N GLY A 203 5.49 -4.87 10.18
CA GLY A 203 4.93 -6.21 9.98
C GLY A 203 5.68 -7.02 8.92
N VAL A 204 6.09 -6.38 7.82
CA VAL A 204 6.92 -7.01 6.78
C VAL A 204 8.30 -7.40 7.33
N GLN A 205 8.94 -6.54 8.12
CA GLN A 205 10.25 -6.83 8.71
C GLN A 205 10.18 -7.98 9.73
N GLN A 206 9.13 -8.04 10.55
CA GLN A 206 8.89 -9.15 11.48
C GLN A 206 8.77 -10.50 10.75
N LEU A 207 8.15 -10.53 9.57
CA LEU A 207 8.07 -11.74 8.75
C LEU A 207 9.43 -12.12 8.13
N ALA A 208 10.28 -11.14 7.84
CA ALA A 208 11.61 -11.38 7.27
C ALA A 208 12.60 -11.93 8.30
N GLN A 209 12.68 -11.34 9.50
CA GLN A 209 13.64 -11.73 10.55
C GLN A 209 13.47 -13.17 11.04
N LYS A 210 12.22 -13.65 11.15
CA LYS A 210 11.95 -15.01 11.62
C LYS A 210 12.38 -16.09 10.61
N LYS A 211 12.52 -15.73 9.33
CA LYS A 211 13.01 -16.65 8.29
C LYS A 211 14.52 -16.87 8.41
N THR A 212 15.27 -15.85 8.84
CA THR A 212 16.73 -15.91 9.00
C THR A 212 17.15 -16.72 10.24
N HIS A 213 16.43 -16.59 11.36
CA HIS A 213 16.73 -17.37 12.58
C HIS A 213 16.60 -18.88 12.38
N ILE A 214 15.55 -19.35 11.69
CA ILE A 214 15.35 -20.78 11.45
C ILE A 214 16.47 -21.36 10.56
N SER A 215 16.92 -20.60 9.54
CA SER A 215 18.02 -21.06 8.67
C SER A 215 19.41 -21.05 9.32
N GLN A 216 19.60 -20.38 10.46
CA GLN A 216 20.85 -20.42 11.23
C GLN A 216 20.86 -21.56 12.25
N ASP A 217 19.75 -21.85 12.93
CA ASP A 217 19.65 -23.00 13.84
C ASP A 217 19.80 -24.35 13.11
N ASP A 218 19.20 -24.50 11.92
CA ASP A 218 19.33 -25.72 11.12
C ASP A 218 20.76 -25.98 10.63
N ARG A 219 21.59 -24.95 10.52
CA ARG A 219 23.01 -25.08 10.12
C ARG A 219 23.96 -25.27 11.32
N GLY A 220 23.58 -24.80 12.51
CA GLY A 220 24.37 -24.95 13.74
C GLY A 220 24.20 -26.31 14.43
N GLY A 221 23.14 -27.06 14.14
CA GLY A 221 22.87 -28.38 14.71
C GLY A 221 23.61 -29.55 14.06
N GLY A 222 24.16 -29.37 12.86
CA GLY A 222 24.79 -30.44 12.07
C GLY A 222 26.23 -30.81 12.45
N GLU A 223 26.95 -29.95 13.18
CA GLU A 223 28.39 -30.13 13.44
C GLU A 223 28.72 -30.72 14.83
N ARG A 224 27.74 -30.97 15.70
CA ARG A 224 27.99 -31.52 17.05
C ARG A 224 27.85 -33.04 17.18
N GLY A 225 27.72 -33.77 16.07
CA GLY A 225 27.48 -35.22 16.08
C GLY A 225 28.67 -36.12 15.72
N ALA A 226 29.82 -35.57 15.35
CA ALA A 226 30.93 -36.34 14.75
C ALA A 226 32.20 -36.45 15.60
N GLN A 227 32.11 -36.27 16.92
CA GLN A 227 33.23 -36.51 17.83
C GLN A 227 32.78 -37.30 19.07
N SER A 228 32.48 -38.57 18.87
CA SER A 228 32.57 -39.56 19.95
C SER A 228 32.77 -40.95 19.36
N HIS A 229 33.83 -41.60 19.85
CA HIS A 229 34.24 -43.02 19.77
C HIS A 229 35.41 -43.32 18.81
N PRO A 230 36.36 -44.17 19.23
CA PRO A 230 36.88 -44.47 20.59
C PRO A 230 38.32 -43.99 20.82
#